data_AF-Q0RE72-F1
#
_entry.id   AF-Q0RE72-F1
#
_cell.length_a   1.000
_cell.length_b   1.000
_cell.length_c   1.000
_cell.angle_alpha   90.00
_cell.angle_beta   90.00
_cell.angle_gamma   90.00
#
_symmetry.space_group_name_H-M   'P 1'
#
loop_
_entity.id
_entity.type
_entity.pdbx_description
1 polymer ?
#
loop_
_entity_poly.entity_id
_entity_poly.type
_entity_poly.pdbx_seq_one_letter_code
_entity_poly.pdbx_strand_id
1 'polypeptide(L)'
;MLRIDDRVLLARPPDDVWHVLPGGPVAGGESTDDALERQVGRLAGPRVVSRQFVGAVEHDGSITGRSPESATDHVLSVLFAGVWPTGIPTPSRWGEHTLVPVNIDVLLATRLRPLSMAEVVRRWLAEGWPLWRGLDPAGANRRLPSLASLRAQLFARREELRTLAFRDAAVAMCALVTAADGHIDPTEREGLRGFAATDPVLSQFPEQDTVRLFEAHLDRLTTDFTAGRQAALAEITKVRGRVAQAAAVVRIGQVIGLVDGEFVASERAVVREAALALGLEPAEFAL
;
A
#
# COMPACT_ATOMS: atom_id res chain seq x y z
N MET A 1 6.05 -13.64 7.43
CA MET A 1 4.67 -14.15 7.39
C MET A 1 4.62 -15.37 6.49
N LEU A 2 4.02 -16.47 6.93
CA LEU A 2 3.84 -17.66 6.09
C LEU A 2 2.36 -17.90 5.83
N ARG A 3 1.97 -18.07 4.57
CA ARG A 3 0.58 -18.31 4.16
C ARG A 3 0.34 -19.79 3.87
N ILE A 4 -0.74 -20.33 4.40
CA ILE A 4 -1.24 -21.68 4.14
C ILE A 4 -2.69 -21.49 3.67
N ASP A 5 -2.92 -21.55 2.35
CA ASP A 5 -4.21 -21.21 1.75
C ASP A 5 -4.68 -19.81 2.23
N ASP A 6 -5.87 -19.75 2.84
CA ASP A 6 -6.48 -18.55 3.43
C ASP A 6 -6.10 -18.31 4.90
N ARG A 7 -4.98 -18.90 5.34
CA ARG A 7 -4.48 -18.78 6.71
C ARG A 7 -3.07 -18.21 6.74
N VAL A 8 -2.77 -17.50 7.82
CA VAL A 8 -1.44 -17.04 8.17
C VAL A 8 -0.93 -17.86 9.36
N LEU A 9 0.27 -18.42 9.24
CA LEU A 9 0.92 -19.10 10.35
C LEU A 9 1.53 -18.08 11.30
N LEU A 10 1.02 -18.04 12.52
CA LEU A 10 1.51 -17.18 13.61
C LEU A 10 2.11 -18.02 14.73
N ALA A 11 2.98 -17.42 15.54
CA ALA A 11 3.53 -18.02 16.73
C ALA A 11 2.87 -17.43 17.98
N ARG A 12 2.49 -18.28 18.93
CA ARG A 12 1.97 -17.89 20.24
C ARG A 12 3.03 -18.14 21.30
N PRO A 13 3.52 -17.10 22.00
CA PRO A 13 4.44 -17.27 23.12
C PRO A 13 3.82 -18.11 24.26
N PRO A 14 4.64 -18.76 25.11
CA PRO A 14 4.17 -19.41 26.32
C PRO A 14 3.39 -18.42 27.20
N ASP A 15 2.31 -18.90 27.84
CA ASP A 15 1.53 -18.17 28.86
C ASP A 15 0.87 -16.85 28.40
N ASP A 16 0.83 -16.60 27.10
CA ASP A 16 0.30 -15.37 26.53
C ASP A 16 -0.86 -15.60 25.55
N VAL A 17 -1.71 -14.57 25.42
CA VAL A 17 -2.89 -14.57 24.53
C VAL A 17 -2.68 -13.85 23.21
N TRP A 18 -1.51 -13.26 22.99
CA TRP A 18 -1.13 -12.61 21.74
C TRP A 18 -0.35 -13.54 20.80
N HIS A 19 -0.24 -13.12 19.55
CA HIS A 19 0.48 -13.80 18.50
C HIS A 19 1.59 -12.90 17.99
N VAL A 20 2.69 -13.50 17.52
CA VAL A 20 3.80 -12.83 16.86
C VAL A 20 4.05 -13.48 15.51
N LEU A 21 4.75 -12.78 14.62
CA LEU A 21 5.26 -13.39 13.40
C LEU A 21 6.48 -14.27 13.72
N PRO A 22 6.61 -15.47 13.15
CA PRO A 22 7.86 -16.20 13.16
C PRO A 22 8.99 -15.37 12.54
N GLY A 23 10.13 -15.29 13.22
CA GLY A 23 11.27 -14.47 12.82
C GLY A 23 12.19 -14.16 14.01
N GLY A 24 13.21 -13.35 13.82
CA GLY A 24 14.08 -12.94 14.93
C GLY A 24 15.24 -12.07 14.47
N PRO A 25 16.17 -11.75 15.39
CA PRO A 25 17.28 -10.84 15.10
C PRO A 25 18.25 -11.44 14.07
N VAL A 26 18.86 -10.53 13.31
CA VAL A 26 19.99 -10.80 12.42
C VAL A 26 21.29 -10.55 13.21
N ALA A 27 22.18 -11.54 13.26
CA ALA A 27 23.44 -11.42 13.98
C ALA A 27 24.46 -10.55 13.21
N GLY A 28 25.47 -10.04 13.91
CA GLY A 28 26.57 -9.30 13.28
C GLY A 28 27.31 -10.19 12.27
N GLY A 29 27.40 -9.73 11.02
CA GLY A 29 28.02 -10.48 9.91
C GLY A 29 27.11 -11.54 9.25
N GLU A 30 25.86 -11.67 9.71
CA GLU A 30 24.86 -12.56 9.10
C GLU A 30 24.04 -11.79 8.05
N SER A 31 23.73 -12.42 6.91
CA SER A 31 22.82 -11.84 5.93
C SER A 31 21.36 -11.99 6.38
N THR A 32 20.47 -11.11 5.92
CA THR A 32 19.03 -11.25 6.17
C THR A 32 18.48 -12.58 5.67
N ASP A 33 19.01 -13.09 4.57
CA ASP A 33 18.60 -14.36 3.99
C ASP A 33 19.03 -15.55 4.86
N ASP A 34 20.24 -15.52 5.42
CA ASP A 34 20.74 -16.55 6.33
C ASP A 34 19.96 -16.54 7.66
N ALA A 35 19.68 -15.36 8.19
CA ALA A 35 18.86 -15.20 9.38
C ALA A 35 17.45 -15.75 9.15
N LEU A 36 16.85 -15.48 7.99
CA LEU A 36 15.53 -15.99 7.64
C LEU A 36 15.54 -17.52 7.49
N GLU A 37 16.56 -18.10 6.86
CA GLU A 37 16.72 -19.55 6.73
C GLU A 37 16.89 -20.21 8.10
N ARG A 38 17.68 -19.61 8.98
CA ARG A 38 17.89 -20.07 10.37
C ARG A 38 16.60 -20.03 11.19
N GLN A 39 15.83 -18.95 11.09
CA GLN A 39 14.65 -18.72 11.90
C GLN A 39 13.40 -19.43 11.37
N VAL A 40 13.24 -19.49 10.05
CA VAL A 40 12.01 -19.91 9.37
C VAL A 40 12.25 -21.09 8.42
N GLY A 41 13.42 -21.20 7.79
CA GLY A 41 13.78 -22.33 6.91
C GLY A 41 13.71 -23.69 7.63
N ARG A 42 14.00 -23.73 8.93
CA ARG A 42 13.82 -24.95 9.76
C ARG A 42 12.36 -25.37 9.97
N LEU A 43 11.38 -24.48 9.76
CA LEU A 43 9.97 -24.81 9.91
C LEU A 43 9.44 -25.61 8.72
N ALA A 44 9.89 -25.29 7.51
CA ALA A 44 9.32 -25.82 6.27
C ALA A 44 10.34 -26.58 5.39
N GLY A 45 11.60 -26.63 5.81
CA GLY A 45 12.72 -27.11 4.99
C GLY A 45 13.18 -26.08 3.94
N PRO A 46 14.24 -26.38 3.17
CA PRO A 46 14.86 -25.46 2.19
C PRO A 46 13.98 -25.12 0.96
N ARG A 47 12.68 -25.43 1.01
CA ARG A 47 11.73 -25.39 -0.12
C ARG A 47 10.63 -24.35 0.02
N VAL A 48 10.71 -23.38 0.94
CA VAL A 48 9.71 -22.29 0.98
C VAL A 48 9.86 -21.43 -0.26
N VAL A 49 8.82 -21.48 -1.09
CA VAL A 49 8.73 -20.90 -2.43
C VAL A 49 8.19 -19.47 -2.34
N SER A 50 8.86 -18.56 -3.04
CA SER A 50 8.57 -17.12 -3.17
C SER A 50 8.73 -16.29 -1.89
N ARG A 51 9.67 -15.33 -1.93
CA ARG A 51 9.85 -14.31 -0.89
C ARG A 51 9.28 -13.01 -1.42
N GLN A 52 8.08 -12.66 -1.00
CA GLN A 52 7.48 -11.37 -1.31
C GLN A 52 7.81 -10.41 -0.19
N PHE A 53 8.39 -9.25 -0.52
CA PHE A 53 8.62 -8.21 0.47
C PHE A 53 7.27 -7.70 0.99
N VAL A 54 7.10 -7.66 2.31
CA VAL A 54 5.86 -7.23 2.99
C VAL A 54 5.98 -5.80 3.52
N GLY A 55 7.19 -5.34 3.78
CA GLY A 55 7.43 -4.00 4.31
C GLY A 55 8.53 -3.99 5.35
N ALA A 56 8.78 -2.82 5.92
CA ALA A 56 9.68 -2.67 7.04
C ALA A 56 9.07 -1.75 8.10
N VAL A 57 9.39 -2.00 9.35
CA VAL A 57 8.84 -1.29 10.51
C VAL A 57 9.96 -0.94 11.45
N GLU A 58 10.08 0.33 11.79
CA GLU A 58 10.90 0.80 12.90
C GLU A 58 10.08 0.77 14.20
N HIS A 59 10.65 0.27 15.29
CA HIS A 59 10.02 0.23 16.61
C HIS A 59 11.06 0.08 17.74
N ASP A 60 10.62 0.22 18.98
CA ASP A 60 11.40 0.13 20.23
C ASP A 60 11.84 -1.29 20.65
N GLY A 61 11.68 -2.29 19.78
CA GLY A 61 11.88 -3.71 20.14
C GLY A 61 10.88 -4.28 21.14
N SER A 62 10.02 -3.46 21.76
CA SER A 62 9.04 -3.90 22.73
C SER A 62 7.82 -4.49 22.05
N ILE A 63 7.03 -5.22 22.84
CA ILE A 63 5.77 -5.79 22.35
C ILE A 63 4.73 -4.73 21.99
N THR A 64 4.88 -3.51 22.52
CA THR A 64 4.01 -2.39 22.17
C THR A 64 4.36 -1.84 20.79
N GLY A 65 5.62 -1.97 20.37
CA GLY A 65 6.11 -1.51 19.07
C GLY A 65 6.01 0.00 18.92
N ARG A 66 6.27 0.74 20.00
CA ARG A 66 6.19 2.21 20.03
C ARG A 66 7.47 2.83 19.47
N SER A 67 7.47 4.16 19.36
CA SER A 67 8.71 4.88 19.10
C SER A 67 9.69 4.66 20.27
N PRO A 68 10.96 4.33 19.99
CA PRO A 68 11.98 4.12 21.02
C PRO A 68 12.18 5.36 21.86
N GLU A 69 12.24 5.17 23.19
CA GLU A 69 12.54 6.23 24.15
C GLU A 69 14.05 6.57 24.18
N SER A 70 14.90 5.63 23.72
CA SER A 70 16.35 5.76 23.61
C SER A 70 16.85 5.26 22.24
N ALA A 71 17.93 5.87 21.73
CA ALA A 71 18.57 5.45 20.48
C ALA A 71 19.11 4.00 20.52
N THR A 72 19.31 3.43 21.71
CA THR A 72 19.79 2.05 21.90
C THR A 72 18.72 0.98 21.70
N ASP A 73 17.44 1.36 21.70
CA ASP A 73 16.31 0.42 21.65
C ASP A 73 15.66 0.36 20.26
N HIS A 74 16.36 0.86 19.24
CA HIS A 74 15.85 0.93 17.88
C HIS A 74 15.97 -0.39 17.14
N VAL A 75 14.82 -0.93 16.71
CA VAL A 75 14.72 -2.15 15.92
C VAL A 75 14.09 -1.82 14.57
N LEU A 76 14.80 -2.16 13.48
CA LEU A 76 14.24 -2.22 12.14
C LEU A 76 13.85 -3.67 11.82
N SER A 77 12.55 -3.91 11.72
CA SER A 77 12.01 -5.21 11.35
C SER A 77 11.63 -5.24 9.88
N VAL A 78 12.29 -6.12 9.11
CA VAL A 78 12.04 -6.33 7.68
C VAL A 78 11.15 -7.57 7.51
N LEU A 79 10.00 -7.40 6.89
CA LEU A 79 8.96 -8.41 6.80
C LEU A 79 8.93 -9.03 5.40
N PHE A 80 8.84 -10.36 5.35
CA PHE A 80 8.66 -11.12 4.12
C PHE A 80 7.45 -12.04 4.22
N ALA A 81 6.75 -12.24 3.11
CA ALA A 81 5.71 -13.23 2.95
C ALA A 81 6.25 -14.41 2.13
N GLY A 82 5.89 -15.62 2.55
CA GLY A 82 6.13 -16.84 1.78
C GLY A 82 4.89 -17.73 1.78
N VAL A 83 4.80 -18.59 0.76
CA VAL A 83 3.73 -19.58 0.67
C VAL A 83 4.24 -20.90 1.24
N TRP A 84 3.46 -21.48 2.15
CA TRP A 84 3.74 -22.79 2.71
C TRP A 84 3.54 -23.86 1.64
N PRO A 85 4.50 -24.77 1.43
CA PRO A 85 4.38 -25.78 0.38
C PRO A 85 3.21 -26.74 0.60
N THR A 86 2.46 -27.03 -0.46
CA THR A 86 1.38 -28.02 -0.42
C THR A 86 1.90 -29.41 -0.05
N GLY A 87 1.19 -30.12 0.83
CA GLY A 87 1.54 -31.47 1.24
C GLY A 87 2.65 -31.58 2.29
N ILE A 88 3.21 -30.46 2.76
CA ILE A 88 4.14 -30.43 3.88
C ILE A 88 3.37 -30.14 5.17
N PRO A 89 3.40 -31.03 6.19
CA PRO A 89 2.74 -30.77 7.46
C PRO A 89 3.32 -29.53 8.16
N THR A 90 2.45 -28.70 8.72
CA THR A 90 2.90 -27.56 9.54
C THR A 90 3.37 -28.07 10.91
N PRO A 91 4.58 -27.71 11.36
CA PRO A 91 5.02 -28.05 12.70
C PRO A 91 4.11 -27.37 13.73
N SER A 92 3.95 -28.01 14.89
CA SER A 92 3.14 -27.46 15.99
C SER A 92 3.91 -26.46 16.86
N ARG A 93 5.24 -26.42 16.76
CA ARG A 93 6.11 -25.58 17.61
C ARG A 93 7.20 -24.87 16.81
N TRP A 94 7.63 -23.73 17.35
CA TRP A 94 8.75 -22.93 16.87
C TRP A 94 9.52 -22.37 18.07
N GLY A 95 10.62 -23.03 18.44
CA GLY A 95 11.23 -22.83 19.76
C GLY A 95 10.21 -23.11 20.87
N GLU A 96 10.07 -22.19 21.81
CA GLU A 96 9.08 -22.29 22.90
C GLU A 96 7.64 -21.98 22.45
N HIS A 97 7.46 -21.38 21.27
CA HIS A 97 6.17 -20.93 20.80
C HIS A 97 5.32 -22.08 20.24
N THR A 98 4.00 -21.95 20.37
CA THR A 98 3.04 -22.79 19.66
C THR A 98 2.70 -22.15 18.32
N LEU A 99 2.79 -22.89 17.22
CA LEU A 99 2.40 -22.40 15.90
C LEU A 99 0.90 -22.57 15.68
N VAL A 100 0.25 -21.52 15.20
CA VAL A 100 -1.20 -21.41 15.07
C VAL A 100 -1.55 -20.87 13.68
N PRO A 101 -2.18 -21.69 12.82
CA PRO A 101 -2.77 -21.20 11.58
C PRO A 101 -4.01 -20.33 11.89
N VAL A 102 -3.98 -19.07 11.51
CA VAL A 102 -5.07 -18.10 11.73
C VAL A 102 -5.69 -17.71 10.40
N ASN A 103 -7.01 -17.79 10.27
CA ASN A 103 -7.71 -17.37 9.05
C ASN A 103 -7.53 -15.86 8.82
N ILE A 104 -7.27 -15.45 7.57
CA ILE A 104 -7.08 -14.06 7.17
C ILE A 104 -8.28 -13.19 7.59
N ASP A 105 -9.51 -13.70 7.49
CA ASP A 105 -10.75 -12.99 7.84
C ASP A 105 -10.82 -12.61 9.32
N VAL A 106 -10.20 -13.38 10.21
CA VAL A 106 -10.16 -13.10 11.65
C VAL A 106 -8.87 -12.42 12.09
N LEU A 107 -7.97 -12.10 11.17
CA LEU A 107 -6.68 -11.49 11.50
C LEU A 107 -6.84 -10.07 12.05
N LEU A 108 -7.93 -9.37 11.67
CA LEU A 108 -8.31 -8.09 12.26
C LEU A 108 -8.62 -8.19 13.76
N ALA A 109 -9.25 -9.29 14.19
CA ALA A 109 -9.54 -9.56 15.60
C ALA A 109 -8.37 -10.25 16.33
N THR A 110 -7.41 -10.80 15.59
CA THR A 110 -6.25 -11.48 16.15
C THR A 110 -5.28 -10.47 16.78
N ARG A 111 -4.91 -10.72 18.04
CA ARG A 111 -3.93 -9.92 18.80
C ARG A 111 -2.51 -10.17 18.28
N LEU A 112 -2.20 -9.70 17.08
CA LEU A 112 -0.86 -9.74 16.51
C LEU A 112 0.00 -8.63 17.11
N ARG A 113 1.26 -8.96 17.41
CA ARG A 113 2.24 -8.06 18.02
C ARG A 113 3.61 -8.16 17.34
N PRO A 114 4.39 -7.07 17.37
CA PRO A 114 4.01 -5.74 17.86
C PRO A 114 2.92 -5.08 16.99
N LEU A 115 2.19 -4.10 17.55
CA LEU A 115 1.06 -3.45 16.85
C LEU A 115 1.51 -2.81 15.54
N SER A 116 2.70 -2.23 15.54
CA SER A 116 3.31 -1.60 14.37
C SER A 116 3.46 -2.56 13.19
N MET A 117 3.87 -3.81 13.45
CA MET A 117 3.91 -4.89 12.46
C MET A 117 2.53 -5.41 12.09
N ALA A 118 1.61 -5.52 13.07
CA ALA A 118 0.25 -6.00 12.82
C ALA A 118 -0.46 -5.14 11.77
N GLU A 119 -0.29 -3.83 11.83
CA GLU A 119 -0.82 -2.90 10.82
C GLU A 119 -0.20 -3.12 9.44
N VAL A 120 1.12 -3.27 9.34
CA VAL A 120 1.78 -3.56 8.05
C VAL A 120 1.28 -4.88 7.47
N VAL A 121 1.16 -5.93 8.28
CA VAL A 121 0.65 -7.23 7.83
C VAL A 121 -0.80 -7.14 7.35
N ARG A 122 -1.68 -6.49 8.12
CA ARG A 122 -3.10 -6.35 7.77
C ARG A 122 -3.26 -5.54 6.49
N ARG A 123 -2.52 -4.44 6.37
CA ARG A 123 -2.52 -3.61 5.17
C ARG A 123 -1.96 -4.37 3.98
N TRP A 124 -0.87 -5.10 4.15
CA TRP A 124 -0.31 -5.93 3.08
C TRP A 124 -1.26 -7.06 2.67
N LEU A 125 -2.04 -7.63 3.59
CA LEU A 125 -3.04 -8.65 3.23
C LEU A 125 -4.28 -8.08 2.55
N ALA A 126 -4.75 -6.91 2.99
CA ALA A 126 -5.91 -6.24 2.40
C ALA A 126 -5.58 -5.61 1.06
N GLU A 127 -4.40 -5.02 0.97
CA GLU A 127 -3.95 -4.32 -0.20
C GLU A 127 -3.08 -5.24 -1.03
N GLY A 128 -1.94 -5.76 -0.53
CA GLY A 128 -0.89 -6.48 -1.29
C GLY A 128 0.40 -5.65 -1.46
N TRP A 129 0.57 -4.57 -0.68
CA TRP A 129 1.60 -3.54 -0.86
C TRP A 129 2.65 -3.58 0.24
N PRO A 130 3.96 -3.64 -0.09
CA PRO A 130 4.99 -3.45 0.91
C PRO A 130 4.92 -2.04 1.50
N LEU A 131 4.90 -1.95 2.84
CA LEU A 131 4.82 -0.66 3.54
C LEU A 131 6.09 -0.41 4.36
N TRP A 132 6.68 0.77 4.20
CA TRP A 132 7.64 1.28 5.18
C TRP A 132 6.90 2.06 6.28
N ARG A 133 7.11 1.68 7.53
CA ARG A 133 6.67 2.43 8.70
C ARG A 133 7.90 2.87 9.48
N GLY A 134 8.27 4.13 9.33
CA GLY A 134 9.28 4.76 10.18
C GLY A 134 8.72 5.06 11.56
N LEU A 135 9.59 5.48 12.48
CA LEU A 135 9.17 6.08 13.73
C LEU A 135 8.42 7.37 13.43
N ASP A 136 7.19 7.50 13.91
CA ASP A 136 6.57 8.82 13.96
C ASP A 136 7.42 9.67 14.93
N PRO A 137 8.01 10.79 14.49
CA PRO A 137 8.44 11.82 15.43
C PRO A 137 7.21 12.12 16.29
N ALA A 138 7.35 12.12 17.62
CA ALA A 138 6.23 12.34 18.52
C ALA A 138 5.34 13.51 18.03
N GLY A 139 4.14 13.20 17.51
CA GLY A 139 3.18 14.19 17.01
C GLY A 139 3.29 14.63 15.53
N ALA A 140 4.10 14.00 14.67
CA ALA A 140 4.19 14.38 13.26
C ALA A 140 3.15 13.64 12.38
N ASN A 141 2.45 14.40 11.53
CA ASN A 141 1.58 13.85 10.49
C ASN A 141 2.36 12.91 9.56
N ARG A 142 1.74 11.78 9.19
CA ARG A 142 2.24 10.83 8.19
C ARG A 142 2.72 11.60 6.95
N ARG A 143 3.99 11.44 6.57
CA ARG A 143 4.56 12.13 5.40
C ARG A 143 4.09 11.47 4.10
N LEU A 144 3.80 12.29 3.10
CA LEU A 144 3.50 11.83 1.76
C LEU A 144 4.73 11.10 1.17
N PRO A 145 4.57 9.90 0.59
CA PRO A 145 5.68 9.21 -0.07
C PRO A 145 6.24 10.01 -1.26
N SER A 146 7.50 9.77 -1.62
CA SER A 146 8.10 10.41 -2.81
C SER A 146 7.40 9.97 -4.11
N LEU A 147 7.46 10.80 -5.15
CA LEU A 147 6.93 10.49 -6.49
C LEU A 147 7.43 9.14 -7.02
N ALA A 148 8.73 8.86 -6.85
CA ALA A 148 9.33 7.58 -7.23
C ALA A 148 8.72 6.39 -6.46
N SER A 149 8.49 6.55 -5.15
CA SER A 149 7.84 5.51 -4.33
C SER A 149 6.39 5.29 -4.73
N LEU A 150 5.64 6.36 -5.04
CA LEU A 150 4.24 6.25 -5.49
C LEU A 150 4.14 5.55 -6.86
N ARG A 151 5.01 5.88 -7.80
CA ARG A 151 5.08 5.22 -9.12
C ARG A 151 5.50 3.75 -8.99
N ALA A 152 6.51 3.46 -8.17
CA ALA A 152 6.96 2.11 -7.88
C ALA A 152 5.91 1.28 -7.15
N GLN A 153 5.07 1.94 -6.33
CA GLN A 153 3.80 1.38 -5.89
C GLN A 153 2.98 1.10 -7.13
N LEU A 154 2.19 2.01 -7.71
CA LEU A 154 1.33 1.75 -8.88
C LEU A 154 1.78 0.65 -9.89
N PHE A 155 3.04 0.68 -10.36
CA PHE A 155 3.64 -0.36 -11.21
C PHE A 155 3.54 -1.80 -10.67
N ALA A 156 3.79 -2.05 -9.39
CA ALA A 156 3.80 -3.40 -8.84
C ALA A 156 2.39 -4.06 -8.80
N ARG A 157 1.32 -3.28 -9.00
CA ARG A 157 -0.07 -3.79 -9.10
C ARG A 157 -0.68 -3.61 -10.46
N ARG A 158 0.12 -3.26 -11.47
CA ARG A 158 -0.36 -3.03 -12.83
C ARG A 158 -1.33 -4.13 -13.31
N GLU A 159 -1.08 -5.39 -12.94
CA GLU A 159 -1.92 -6.54 -13.32
C GLU A 159 -3.35 -6.51 -12.70
N GLU A 160 -3.50 -6.02 -11.47
CA GLU A 160 -4.80 -5.85 -10.80
C GLU A 160 -5.56 -4.60 -11.29
N LEU A 161 -4.85 -3.72 -12.00
CA LEU A 161 -5.30 -2.41 -12.47
C LEU A 161 -5.60 -2.38 -13.97
N ARG A 162 -5.98 -3.52 -14.56
CA ARG A 162 -6.26 -3.65 -16.01
C ARG A 162 -7.73 -3.49 -16.40
N THR A 163 -8.61 -3.22 -15.43
CA THR A 163 -10.05 -3.08 -15.72
C THR A 163 -10.37 -1.73 -16.34
N LEU A 164 -11.32 -1.69 -17.29
CA LEU A 164 -11.78 -0.44 -17.89
C LEU A 164 -12.37 0.54 -16.85
N ALA A 165 -13.07 0.02 -15.84
CA ALA A 165 -13.58 0.84 -14.74
C ALA A 165 -12.46 1.57 -13.98
N PHE A 166 -11.32 0.90 -13.78
CA PHE A 166 -10.15 1.53 -13.18
C PHE A 166 -9.53 2.58 -14.11
N ARG A 167 -9.37 2.28 -15.40
CA ARG A 167 -8.88 3.24 -16.40
C ARG A 167 -9.71 4.53 -16.36
N ASP A 168 -11.03 4.40 -16.45
CA ASP A 168 -11.94 5.52 -16.53
C ASP A 168 -11.90 6.36 -15.22
N ALA A 169 -11.85 5.70 -14.06
CA ALA A 169 -11.68 6.34 -12.76
C ALA A 169 -10.32 7.05 -12.60
N ALA A 170 -9.23 6.42 -13.05
CA ALA A 170 -7.89 6.99 -13.00
C ALA A 170 -7.77 8.23 -13.90
N VAL A 171 -8.29 8.16 -15.12
CA VAL A 171 -8.30 9.30 -16.06
C VAL A 171 -9.18 10.44 -15.52
N ALA A 172 -10.33 10.13 -14.94
CA ALA A 172 -11.18 11.13 -14.29
C ALA A 172 -10.48 11.81 -13.09
N MET A 173 -9.74 11.06 -12.28
CA MET A 173 -8.91 11.61 -11.20
C MET A 173 -7.84 12.55 -11.75
N CYS A 174 -7.10 12.15 -12.79
CA CYS A 174 -6.08 13.00 -13.40
C CYS A 174 -6.69 14.34 -13.84
N ALA A 175 -7.78 14.30 -14.60
CA ALA A 175 -8.44 15.51 -15.10
C ALA A 175 -8.96 16.40 -13.96
N LEU A 176 -9.47 15.80 -12.89
CA LEU A 176 -9.99 16.55 -11.76
C LEU A 176 -8.88 17.23 -10.95
N VAL A 177 -7.72 16.59 -10.77
CA VAL A 177 -6.55 17.20 -10.11
C VAL A 177 -5.97 18.32 -10.96
N THR A 178 -5.84 18.12 -12.28
CA THR A 178 -5.35 19.16 -13.19
C THR A 178 -6.22 20.41 -13.18
N ALA A 179 -7.53 20.27 -13.04
CA ALA A 179 -8.44 21.41 -12.98
C ALA A 179 -8.67 21.93 -11.54
N ALA A 180 -7.90 21.50 -10.54
CA ALA A 180 -8.25 21.67 -9.12
C ALA A 180 -8.37 23.14 -8.68
N ASP A 181 -7.61 24.05 -9.29
CA ASP A 181 -7.67 25.49 -9.02
C ASP A 181 -8.68 26.23 -9.91
N GLY A 182 -9.38 25.52 -10.80
CA GLY A 182 -10.35 26.05 -11.75
C GLY A 182 -9.73 26.66 -13.01
N HIS A 183 -8.40 26.63 -13.16
CA HIS A 183 -7.68 26.99 -14.37
C HIS A 183 -6.99 25.75 -14.95
N ILE A 184 -6.76 25.73 -16.26
CA ILE A 184 -6.00 24.66 -16.90
C ILE A 184 -5.04 25.35 -17.86
N ASP A 185 -3.75 25.37 -17.53
CA ASP A 185 -2.75 25.91 -18.44
C ASP A 185 -2.56 24.95 -19.63
N PRO A 186 -2.42 25.44 -20.87
CA PRO A 186 -2.10 24.60 -22.03
C PRO A 186 -0.84 23.73 -21.84
N THR A 187 0.13 24.21 -21.07
CA THR A 187 1.37 23.51 -20.72
C THR A 187 1.10 22.33 -19.78
N GLU A 188 0.24 22.51 -18.77
CA GLU A 188 -0.19 21.44 -17.86
C GLU A 188 -0.98 20.37 -18.62
N ARG A 189 -1.85 20.81 -19.55
CA ARG A 189 -2.62 19.91 -20.43
C ARG A 189 -1.71 19.04 -21.28
N GLU A 190 -0.65 19.61 -21.88
CA GLU A 190 0.30 18.86 -22.70
C GLU A 190 1.22 17.95 -21.85
N GLY A 191 1.68 18.44 -20.69
CA GLY A 191 2.46 17.64 -19.74
C GLY A 191 1.73 16.38 -19.28
N LEU A 192 0.41 16.48 -19.06
CA LEU A 192 -0.39 15.32 -18.65
C LEU A 192 -0.66 14.31 -19.77
N ARG A 193 -0.75 14.75 -21.04
CA ARG A 193 -0.79 13.82 -22.18
C ARG A 193 0.47 12.95 -22.20
N GLY A 194 1.63 13.56 -21.99
CA GLY A 194 2.90 12.84 -21.81
C GLY A 194 2.93 11.94 -20.57
N PHE A 195 2.24 12.33 -19.48
CA PHE A 195 2.11 11.51 -18.28
C PHE A 195 1.36 10.20 -18.57
N ALA A 196 0.22 10.23 -19.28
CA ALA A 196 -0.54 9.01 -19.58
C ALA A 196 0.28 7.97 -20.37
N ALA A 197 1.17 8.43 -21.26
CA ALA A 197 2.07 7.56 -22.02
C ALA A 197 3.23 6.98 -21.18
N THR A 198 3.67 7.71 -20.14
CA THR A 198 4.83 7.32 -19.30
C THR A 198 4.44 6.68 -17.98
N ASP A 199 3.16 6.77 -17.59
CA ASP A 199 2.68 6.20 -16.34
C ASP A 199 2.68 4.65 -16.41
N PRO A 200 3.24 3.98 -15.39
CA PRO A 200 3.36 2.53 -15.36
C PRO A 200 2.04 1.74 -15.40
N VAL A 201 0.90 2.38 -15.13
CA VAL A 201 -0.40 1.72 -15.08
C VAL A 201 -1.28 2.14 -16.24
N LEU A 202 -1.33 3.43 -16.58
CA LEU A 202 -2.13 3.93 -17.70
C LEU A 202 -1.59 3.48 -19.06
N SER A 203 -0.28 3.26 -19.19
CA SER A 203 0.34 2.70 -20.40
C SER A 203 -0.13 1.29 -20.77
N GLN A 204 -0.84 0.60 -19.88
CA GLN A 204 -1.47 -0.69 -20.18
C GLN A 204 -2.73 -0.59 -21.06
N PHE A 205 -3.27 0.62 -21.21
CA PHE A 205 -4.46 0.90 -22.01
C PHE A 205 -4.08 1.61 -23.31
N PRO A 206 -4.93 1.52 -24.36
CA PRO A 206 -4.68 2.27 -25.59
C PRO A 206 -4.59 3.78 -25.31
N GLU A 207 -3.45 4.38 -25.67
CA GLU A 207 -3.17 5.80 -25.43
C GLU A 207 -4.25 6.73 -26.01
N GLN A 208 -4.75 6.40 -27.22
CA GLN A 208 -5.82 7.16 -27.86
C GLN A 208 -7.11 7.19 -27.02
N ASP A 209 -7.43 6.09 -26.33
CA ASP A 209 -8.61 6.02 -25.47
C ASP A 209 -8.44 6.84 -24.20
N THR A 210 -7.27 6.73 -23.54
CA THR A 210 -6.97 7.47 -22.31
C THR A 210 -6.91 8.96 -22.57
N VAL A 211 -6.23 9.39 -23.64
CA VAL A 211 -6.20 10.80 -24.06
C VAL A 211 -7.60 11.30 -24.39
N ARG A 212 -8.39 10.59 -25.19
CA ARG A 212 -9.76 11.02 -25.52
C ARG A 212 -10.65 11.18 -24.28
N LEU A 213 -10.58 10.23 -23.33
CA LEU A 213 -11.35 10.31 -22.08
C LEU A 213 -10.91 11.50 -21.24
N PHE A 214 -9.60 11.74 -21.16
CA PHE A 214 -9.02 12.84 -20.40
C PHE A 214 -9.50 14.19 -20.95
N GLU A 215 -9.36 14.41 -22.26
CA GLU A 215 -9.84 15.63 -22.92
C GLU A 215 -11.35 15.85 -22.69
N ALA A 216 -12.16 14.79 -22.78
CA ALA A 216 -13.59 14.87 -22.52
C ALA A 216 -13.93 15.21 -21.05
N HIS A 217 -13.07 14.87 -20.08
CA HIS A 217 -13.23 15.32 -18.70
C HIS A 217 -12.80 16.79 -18.53
N LEU A 218 -11.67 17.19 -19.11
CA LEU A 218 -11.21 18.58 -19.07
C LEU A 218 -12.22 19.53 -19.71
N ASP A 219 -12.73 19.21 -20.90
CA ASP A 219 -13.70 20.07 -21.59
C ASP A 219 -14.98 20.27 -20.77
N ARG A 220 -15.42 19.24 -20.05
CA ARG A 220 -16.55 19.34 -19.10
C ARG A 220 -16.21 20.25 -17.92
N LEU A 221 -15.01 20.09 -17.34
CA LEU A 221 -14.53 20.91 -16.23
C LEU A 221 -14.33 22.38 -16.61
N THR A 222 -13.89 22.66 -17.85
CA THR A 222 -13.76 24.02 -18.39
C THR A 222 -15.12 24.66 -18.69
N THR A 223 -16.08 23.87 -19.19
CA THR A 223 -17.41 24.39 -19.56
C THR A 223 -18.26 24.71 -18.33
N ASP A 224 -18.35 23.76 -17.39
CA ASP A 224 -19.03 23.91 -16.11
C ASP A 224 -18.27 23.11 -15.07
N PHE A 225 -17.47 23.81 -14.26
CA PHE A 225 -16.62 23.18 -13.26
C PHE A 225 -17.42 22.33 -12.26
N THR A 226 -18.61 22.79 -11.85
CA THR A 226 -19.42 22.08 -10.86
C THR A 226 -19.97 20.78 -11.43
N ALA A 227 -20.55 20.84 -12.63
CA ALA A 227 -21.08 19.65 -13.31
C ALA A 227 -19.96 18.68 -13.73
N GLY A 228 -18.85 19.20 -14.27
CA GLY A 228 -17.68 18.43 -14.64
C GLY A 228 -17.07 17.69 -13.46
N ARG A 229 -16.97 18.35 -12.30
CA ARG A 229 -16.49 17.77 -11.05
C ARG A 229 -17.39 16.64 -10.55
N GLN A 230 -18.71 16.83 -10.57
CA GLN A 230 -19.66 15.78 -10.21
C GLN A 230 -19.54 14.56 -11.14
N ALA A 231 -19.39 14.80 -12.45
CA ALA A 231 -19.20 13.72 -13.42
C ALA A 231 -17.89 12.96 -13.23
N ALA A 232 -16.79 13.66 -12.93
CA ALA A 232 -15.50 13.03 -12.62
C ALA A 232 -15.59 12.18 -11.35
N LEU A 233 -16.19 12.69 -10.27
CA LEU A 233 -16.42 11.93 -9.04
C LEU A 233 -17.33 10.70 -9.28
N ALA A 234 -18.35 10.83 -10.11
CA ALA A 234 -19.20 9.69 -10.47
C ALA A 234 -18.41 8.57 -11.17
N GLU A 235 -17.48 8.92 -12.06
CA GLU A 235 -16.55 7.95 -12.67
C GLU A 235 -15.60 7.34 -11.63
N ILE A 236 -14.99 8.15 -10.77
CA ILE A 236 -14.09 7.69 -9.70
C ILE A 236 -14.80 6.70 -8.78
N THR A 237 -16.04 6.97 -8.38
CA THR A 237 -16.77 6.10 -7.44
C THR A 237 -17.15 4.73 -8.01
N LYS A 238 -17.00 4.48 -9.32
CA LYS A 238 -17.22 3.14 -9.92
C LYS A 238 -16.27 2.06 -9.40
N VAL A 239 -15.10 2.45 -8.86
CA VAL A 239 -14.17 1.51 -8.22
C VAL A 239 -14.35 1.42 -6.71
N ARG A 240 -15.37 2.08 -6.12
CA ARG A 240 -15.68 1.97 -4.69
C ARG A 240 -15.91 0.50 -4.30
N GLY A 241 -15.37 0.10 -3.16
CA GLY A 241 -15.42 -1.29 -2.67
C GLY A 241 -14.36 -2.21 -3.28
N ARG A 242 -13.69 -1.82 -4.38
CA ARG A 242 -12.51 -2.51 -4.90
C ARG A 242 -11.26 -1.89 -4.29
N VAL A 243 -10.91 -2.31 -3.07
CA VAL A 243 -9.89 -1.66 -2.21
C VAL A 243 -8.60 -1.33 -2.98
N ALA A 244 -8.04 -2.29 -3.72
CA ALA A 244 -6.81 -2.07 -4.50
C ALA A 244 -6.96 -1.00 -5.60
N GLN A 245 -8.08 -1.02 -6.35
CA GLN A 245 -8.35 -0.04 -7.41
C GLN A 245 -8.64 1.34 -6.84
N ALA A 246 -9.45 1.42 -5.78
CA ALA A 246 -9.78 2.66 -5.10
C ALA A 246 -8.53 3.34 -4.52
N ALA A 247 -7.68 2.59 -3.81
CA ALA A 247 -6.43 3.11 -3.28
C ALA A 247 -5.48 3.56 -4.40
N ALA A 248 -5.39 2.80 -5.50
CA ALA A 248 -4.57 3.17 -6.65
C ALA A 248 -5.05 4.46 -7.34
N VAL A 249 -6.37 4.70 -7.44
CA VAL A 249 -6.91 5.95 -7.98
C VAL A 249 -6.49 7.15 -7.12
N VAL A 250 -6.57 7.05 -5.79
CA VAL A 250 -6.09 8.12 -4.89
C VAL A 250 -4.59 8.36 -5.07
N ARG A 251 -3.78 7.29 -5.17
CA ARG A 251 -2.33 7.39 -5.40
C ARG A 251 -1.99 8.04 -6.74
N ILE A 252 -2.77 7.79 -7.79
CA ILE A 252 -2.61 8.49 -9.09
C ILE A 252 -2.83 9.99 -8.91
N GLY A 253 -3.86 10.41 -8.17
CA GLY A 253 -4.07 11.82 -7.86
C GLY A 253 -2.88 12.47 -7.16
N GLN A 254 -2.23 11.76 -6.24
CA GLN A 254 -0.99 12.22 -5.58
C GLN A 254 0.20 12.28 -6.51
N VAL A 255 0.30 11.35 -7.46
CA VAL A 255 1.36 11.34 -8.47
C VAL A 255 1.23 12.57 -9.36
N ILE A 256 0.02 12.87 -9.83
CA ILE A 256 -0.26 14.05 -10.67
C ILE A 256 0.11 15.34 -9.92
N GLY A 257 -0.40 15.52 -8.70
CA GLY A 257 -0.08 16.72 -7.91
C GLY A 257 1.38 16.79 -7.43
N LEU A 258 2.21 15.78 -7.67
CA LEU A 258 3.64 15.83 -7.35
C LEU A 258 4.54 15.94 -8.59
N VAL A 259 3.97 15.97 -9.80
CA VAL A 259 4.76 16.04 -11.05
C VAL A 259 5.67 17.27 -11.06
N ASP A 260 5.13 18.41 -10.65
CA ASP A 260 5.87 19.69 -10.60
C ASP A 260 6.61 19.92 -9.27
N GLY A 261 6.59 18.92 -8.38
CA GLY A 261 7.37 18.89 -7.13
C GLY A 261 6.65 19.44 -5.90
N GLU A 262 5.49 20.08 -6.07
CA GLU A 262 4.69 20.60 -4.96
C GLU A 262 3.23 20.17 -5.09
N PHE A 263 2.72 19.47 -4.06
CA PHE A 263 1.32 19.08 -3.98
C PHE A 263 0.51 20.15 -3.23
N VAL A 264 -0.06 21.08 -4.00
CA VAL A 264 -0.66 22.31 -3.47
C VAL A 264 -2.04 22.06 -2.84
N ALA A 265 -2.55 23.05 -2.09
CA ALA A 265 -3.75 22.89 -1.27
C ALA A 265 -5.02 22.55 -2.08
N SER A 266 -5.18 23.12 -3.28
CA SER A 266 -6.32 22.85 -4.18
C SER A 266 -6.34 21.39 -4.63
N GLU A 267 -5.21 20.88 -5.10
CA GLU A 267 -5.06 19.48 -5.52
C GLU A 267 -5.27 18.51 -4.35
N ARG A 268 -4.70 18.81 -3.18
CA ARG A 268 -4.91 18.03 -1.95
C ARG A 268 -6.38 17.96 -1.56
N ALA A 269 -7.12 19.07 -1.70
CA ALA A 269 -8.54 19.11 -1.39
C ALA A 269 -9.35 18.21 -2.33
N VAL A 270 -9.04 18.24 -3.63
CA VAL A 270 -9.66 17.37 -4.64
C VAL A 270 -9.38 15.89 -4.35
N VAL A 271 -8.11 15.53 -4.13
CA VAL A 271 -7.73 14.13 -3.87
C VAL A 271 -8.32 13.64 -2.54
N ARG A 272 -8.38 14.50 -1.51
CA ARG A 272 -9.03 14.20 -0.23
C ARG A 272 -10.52 13.91 -0.42
N GLU A 273 -11.22 14.73 -1.19
CA GLU A 273 -12.63 14.50 -1.48
C GLU A 273 -12.84 13.19 -2.21
N ALA A 274 -12.04 12.90 -3.25
CA ALA A 274 -12.13 11.66 -3.98
C ALA A 274 -11.86 10.44 -3.08
N ALA A 275 -10.92 10.53 -2.13
CA ALA A 275 -10.68 9.49 -1.13
C ALA A 275 -11.93 9.26 -0.25
N LEU A 276 -12.55 10.33 0.25
CA LEU A 276 -13.79 10.24 1.02
C LEU A 276 -14.93 9.64 0.17
N ALA A 277 -15.05 10.05 -1.08
CA ALA A 277 -16.02 9.50 -2.03
C ALA A 277 -15.74 8.02 -2.33
N LEU A 278 -14.52 7.51 -2.18
CA LEU A 278 -14.21 6.10 -2.32
C LEU A 278 -14.43 5.29 -1.02
N GLY A 279 -14.79 5.95 0.08
CA GLY A 279 -14.91 5.33 1.40
C GLY A 279 -13.55 5.02 2.04
N LEU A 280 -12.52 5.75 1.64
CA LEU A 280 -11.15 5.62 2.16
C LEU A 280 -10.87 6.72 3.17
N GLU A 281 -10.02 6.42 4.15
CA GLU A 281 -9.61 7.37 5.19
C GLU A 281 -8.47 8.28 4.68
N PRO A 282 -8.67 9.60 4.55
CA PRO A 282 -7.64 10.50 3.99
C PRO A 282 -6.32 10.48 4.76
N ALA A 283 -6.35 10.23 6.07
CA ALA A 283 -5.14 10.10 6.89
C ALA A 283 -4.24 8.93 6.44
N GLU A 284 -4.79 7.90 5.79
CA GLU A 284 -4.00 6.79 5.24
C GLU A 284 -3.11 7.19 4.05
N PHE A 285 -3.47 8.31 3.42
CA PHE A 285 -2.83 8.85 2.24
C PHE A 285 -2.05 10.14 2.53
N ALA A 286 -1.95 10.59 3.79
CA ALA A 286 -1.32 11.87 4.16
C ALA A 286 -2.02 13.11 3.56
N LEU A 287 -3.35 13.03 3.38
CA LEU A 287 -4.17 14.09 2.76
C LEU A 287 -4.72 15.10 3.76
#